data_AF-A0A7V5Y701-F1
#
_entry.id   AF-A0A7V5Y701-F1
#
_cell.length_a   1.000
_cell.length_b   1.000
_cell.length_c   1.000
_cell.angle_alpha   90.00
_cell.angle_beta   90.00
_cell.angle_gamma   90.00
#
_symmetry.space_group_name_H-M   'P 1'
#
loop_
_entity.id
_entity.type
_entity.pdbx_description
1 polymer ?
#
loop_
_entity_poly.entity_id
_entity_poly.type
_entity_poly.pdbx_seq_one_letter_code
_entity_poly.pdbx_strand_id
1 'polypeptide(L)'
;MVSKDHPLAQLFRNLVERAFVLSLRWDDPQVVDYLSDLLLKFVHMRELYKLRDLRGRPLEEVADMLYYADVRLGAQSFYQEREVHRHIGDYTLFWT
;
A
#
# COMPACT_ATOMS: atom_id res chain seq x y z
N MET A 1 3.82 5.54 -13.79
CA MET A 1 3.85 4.11 -13.45
C MET A 1 5.13 3.52 -13.99
N VAL A 2 5.81 2.70 -13.20
CA VAL A 2 6.99 1.95 -13.64
C VAL A 2 6.52 0.83 -14.58
N SER A 3 7.23 0.59 -15.70
CA SER A 3 6.87 -0.47 -16.65
C SER A 3 6.94 -1.85 -16.00
N LYS A 4 6.10 -2.80 -16.43
CA LYS A 4 6.20 -4.21 -16.00
C LYS A 4 7.54 -4.84 -16.40
N ASP A 5 8.14 -4.36 -17.49
CA ASP A 5 9.46 -4.81 -17.94
C ASP A 5 10.62 -4.19 -17.15
N HIS A 6 10.33 -3.28 -16.21
CA HIS A 6 11.35 -2.65 -15.38
C HIS A 6 11.98 -3.70 -14.45
N PRO A 7 13.32 -3.77 -14.32
CA PRO A 7 14.00 -4.80 -13.53
C PRO A 7 13.50 -4.91 -12.08
N LEU A 8 13.17 -3.77 -11.46
CA LEU A 8 12.63 -3.74 -10.10
C LEU A 8 11.22 -4.32 -10.00
N ALA A 9 10.37 -4.12 -11.02
CA ALA A 9 9.02 -4.69 -11.05
C ALA A 9 9.10 -6.22 -11.19
N GLN A 10 9.99 -6.71 -12.06
CA GLN A 10 10.24 -8.15 -12.20
C GLN A 10 10.82 -8.75 -10.92
N LEU A 11 11.75 -8.05 -10.25
CA LEU A 11 12.32 -8.50 -8.98
C LEU A 11 11.23 -8.72 -7.93
N PHE A 12 10.36 -7.73 -7.70
CA PHE A 12 9.30 -7.86 -6.71
C PHE A 12 8.30 -8.95 -7.08
N ARG A 13 7.93 -9.05 -8.36
CA ARG A 13 7.04 -10.12 -8.83
C ARG A 13 7.61 -11.52 -8.54
N ASN A 14 8.87 -11.75 -8.88
CA ASN A 14 9.54 -13.02 -8.62
C ASN A 14 9.62 -13.35 -7.11
N LEU A 15 9.87 -12.34 -6.26
CA LEU A 15 9.91 -12.52 -4.80
C LEU A 15 8.54 -12.91 -4.24
N VAL A 16 7.48 -12.21 -4.67
CA VAL A 16 6.11 -12.47 -4.23
C VAL A 16 5.63 -13.85 -4.72
N GLU A 17 5.87 -14.20 -5.98
CA GLU A 17 5.55 -15.54 -6.51
C GLU A 17 6.26 -16.64 -5.71
N ARG A 18 7.54 -16.46 -5.39
CA ARG A 18 8.30 -17.43 -4.59
C ARG A 18 7.72 -17.58 -3.17
N ALA A 19 7.30 -16.48 -2.55
CA ALA A 19 6.69 -16.53 -1.23
C ALA A 19 5.30 -17.19 -1.26
N PHE A 20 4.41 -16.75 -2.15
CA PHE A 20 3.01 -17.16 -2.14
C PHE A 20 2.77 -18.49 -2.85
N VAL A 21 3.30 -18.65 -4.06
CA VAL A 21 3.08 -19.86 -4.88
C VAL A 21 3.92 -21.02 -4.36
N LEU A 22 5.21 -20.79 -4.11
CA LEU A 22 6.12 -21.88 -3.75
C LEU A 22 6.10 -22.20 -2.25
N SER A 23 6.05 -21.19 -1.39
CA SER A 23 6.16 -21.40 0.07
C SER A 23 4.79 -21.58 0.72
N LEU A 24 3.82 -20.71 0.41
CA LEU A 24 2.47 -20.76 0.99
C LEU A 24 1.49 -21.66 0.20
N ARG A 25 1.88 -22.14 -0.98
CA ARG A 25 1.01 -22.92 -1.90
C ARG A 25 -0.29 -22.20 -2.25
N TRP A 26 -0.25 -20.87 -2.24
CA TRP A 26 -1.37 -20.02 -2.59
C TRP A 26 -1.06 -19.32 -3.91
N ASP A 27 -1.58 -19.90 -4.99
CA ASP A 27 -1.39 -19.43 -6.36
C ASP A 27 -2.57 -18.57 -6.81
N ASP A 28 -2.68 -17.38 -6.22
CA ASP A 28 -3.64 -16.36 -6.65
C ASP A 28 -2.90 -15.24 -7.41
N PRO A 29 -3.06 -15.17 -8.74
CA PRO A 29 -2.41 -14.15 -9.56
C PRO A 29 -2.76 -12.72 -9.15
N GLN A 30 -3.97 -12.49 -8.61
CA GLN A 30 -4.39 -11.15 -8.20
C GLN A 30 -3.63 -10.69 -6.96
N VAL A 31 -3.38 -11.59 -6.02
CA VAL A 31 -2.57 -11.31 -4.83
C VAL A 31 -1.13 -11.05 -5.22
N VAL A 32 -0.58 -11.86 -6.12
CA VAL A 32 0.78 -11.67 -6.63
C VAL A 32 0.94 -10.30 -7.28
N ASP A 33 0.05 -9.94 -8.20
CA ASP A 33 0.10 -8.65 -8.90
C ASP A 33 -0.07 -7.49 -7.91
N TYR A 34 -1.03 -7.60 -6.97
CA TYR A 34 -1.28 -6.58 -5.96
C TYR A 34 -0.05 -6.29 -5.10
N LEU A 35 0.54 -7.33 -4.52
CA LEU A 35 1.68 -7.18 -3.62
C LEU A 35 2.94 -6.71 -4.36
N SER A 36 3.12 -7.16 -5.61
CA SER A 36 4.24 -6.70 -6.45
C SER A 36 4.14 -5.21 -6.76
N ASP A 37 2.95 -4.75 -7.15
CA ASP A 37 2.68 -3.33 -7.41
C ASP A 37 2.78 -2.50 -6.12
N LEU A 38 2.33 -3.04 -4.99
CA LEU A 38 2.42 -2.39 -3.69
C LEU A 38 3.88 -2.20 -3.25
N LEU A 39 4.71 -3.24 -3.35
CA LEU A 39 6.14 -3.15 -3.06
C LEU A 39 6.83 -2.11 -3.96
N LEU A 40 6.49 -2.10 -5.24
CA LEU A 40 7.02 -1.14 -6.20
C LEU A 40 6.60 0.30 -5.87
N LYS A 41 5.36 0.50 -5.41
CA LYS A 41 4.87 1.79 -4.94
C LYS A 41 5.64 2.29 -3.71
N PHE A 42 5.91 1.42 -2.76
CA PHE A 42 6.57 1.78 -1.49
C PHE A 42 8.07 2.04 -1.60
N VAL A 43 8.70 1.72 -2.74
CA VAL A 43 10.06 2.21 -3.07
C VAL A 43 10.16 3.73 -2.94
N HIS A 44 9.09 4.45 -3.27
CA HIS A 44 9.03 5.89 -3.08
C HIS A 44 8.51 6.21 -1.68
N MET A 45 9.39 6.66 -0.78
CA MET A 45 9.05 6.97 0.62
C MET A 45 7.89 7.96 0.78
N ARG A 46 7.68 8.85 -0.19
CA ARG A 46 6.51 9.75 -0.21
C ARG A 46 5.17 9.01 -0.29
N GLU A 47 5.13 7.82 -0.87
CA GLU A 47 3.93 7.01 -0.99
C GLU A 47 3.57 6.35 0.33
N LEU A 48 4.57 6.01 1.16
CA LEU A 48 4.36 5.52 2.53
C LEU A 48 3.67 6.60 3.38
N TYR A 49 4.18 7.83 3.32
CA TYR A 49 3.71 8.98 4.11
C TYR A 49 2.78 9.92 3.33
N LYS A 50 1.93 9.35 2.47
CA LYS A 50 1.05 10.14 1.59
C LYS A 50 -0.11 10.81 2.34
N LEU A 51 -0.53 10.22 3.46
CA LEU A 51 -1.58 10.77 4.32
C LEU A 51 -1.02 11.93 5.12
N ARG A 52 -1.75 13.06 5.13
CA ARG A 52 -1.33 14.28 5.81
C ARG A 52 -2.43 14.82 6.71
N ASP A 53 -1.98 15.41 7.80
CA ASP A 53 -2.79 16.09 8.78
C ASP A 53 -3.27 17.47 8.26
N LEU A 54 -4.17 18.15 8.97
CA LEU A 54 -4.68 19.48 8.54
C LEU A 54 -3.60 20.57 8.47
N ARG A 55 -2.43 20.34 9.07
CA ARG A 55 -1.26 21.23 9.05
C ARG A 55 -0.24 20.80 8.00
N GLY A 56 -0.56 19.80 7.17
CA GLY A 56 0.29 19.27 6.11
C GLY A 56 1.39 18.32 6.59
N ARG A 57 1.40 17.90 7.86
CA ARG A 57 2.39 16.96 8.40
C ARG A 57 2.03 15.53 8.00
N PRO A 58 3.02 14.68 7.63
CA PRO A 58 2.75 13.28 7.33
C PRO A 58 2.21 12.56 8.58
N LEU A 59 1.26 11.66 8.37
CA LEU A 59 0.83 10.71 9.40
C LEU A 59 1.77 9.50 9.34
N GLU A 60 2.46 9.21 10.44
CA GLU A 60 3.44 8.13 10.53
C GLU A 60 2.89 6.96 11.37
N GLU A 61 2.06 7.26 12.37
CA GLU A 61 1.44 6.22 13.21
C GLU A 61 0.12 5.74 12.63
N VAL A 62 -0.07 4.42 12.62
CA VAL A 62 -1.31 3.77 12.17
C VAL A 62 -2.52 4.25 12.98
N ALA A 63 -2.34 4.49 14.29
CA ALA A 63 -3.39 5.04 15.16
C ALA A 63 -3.84 6.43 14.68
N ASP A 64 -2.90 7.30 14.32
CA ASP A 64 -3.20 8.61 13.76
C ASP A 64 -3.87 8.50 12.39
N MET A 65 -3.42 7.60 11.53
CA MET A 65 -4.06 7.36 10.22
C MET A 65 -5.51 6.91 10.37
N LEU A 66 -5.81 6.02 11.31
CA LEU A 66 -7.17 5.56 11.61
C LEU A 66 -8.04 6.67 12.19
N TYR A 67 -7.48 7.48 13.10
CA TYR A 67 -8.17 8.64 13.65
C TYR A 67 -8.51 9.67 12.56
N TYR A 68 -7.59 9.88 11.61
CA TYR A 68 -7.81 10.76 10.46
C TYR A 68 -8.75 10.18 9.40
N ALA A 69 -8.82 8.85 9.28
CA ALA A 69 -9.73 8.17 8.35
C ALA A 69 -11.20 8.26 8.80
N ASP A 70 -11.44 8.36 10.11
CA ASP A 70 -12.78 8.56 10.65
C ASP A 70 -13.37 9.87 10.10
N VAL A 71 -14.56 9.77 9.49
CA VAL A 71 -15.21 10.68 8.50
C VAL A 71 -15.34 12.15 8.94
N ARG A 72 -14.95 12.47 10.17
CA ARG A 72 -15.08 13.76 10.86
C ARG A 72 -14.31 14.92 10.23
N LEU A 73 -13.39 14.67 9.29
CA LEU A 73 -12.58 15.70 8.64
C LEU A 73 -12.88 15.90 7.14
N GLY A 74 -13.93 15.29 6.59
CA GLY A 74 -14.47 15.67 5.28
C GLY A 74 -13.97 14.84 4.10
N ALA A 75 -14.02 13.51 4.19
CA ALA A 75 -13.99 12.67 2.99
C ALA A 75 -15.17 13.08 2.08
N GLN A 76 -14.86 13.69 0.93
CA GLN A 76 -15.88 14.23 0.02
C GLN A 76 -16.61 13.11 -0.75
N SER A 77 -16.23 11.83 -0.55
CA SER A 77 -16.78 10.65 -1.23
C SER A 77 -16.36 9.33 -0.57
N PHE A 78 -17.23 8.32 -0.66
CA PHE A 78 -16.96 6.92 -0.30
C PHE A 78 -15.69 6.34 -0.96
N TYR A 79 -15.35 6.80 -2.17
CA TYR A 79 -14.13 6.37 -2.86
C TYR A 79 -12.85 6.83 -2.16
N GLN A 80 -12.88 8.02 -1.55
CA GLN A 80 -11.72 8.55 -0.81
C GLN A 80 -11.52 7.78 0.49
N GLU A 81 -12.62 7.49 1.21
CA GLU A 81 -12.60 6.65 2.42
C GLU A 81 -11.99 5.27 2.13
N ARG A 82 -12.44 4.59 1.07
CA ARG A 82 -11.87 3.30 0.67
C ARG A 82 -10.37 3.38 0.39
N GLU A 83 -9.89 4.40 -0.31
CA GLU A 83 -8.47 4.56 -0.64
C GLU A 83 -7.61 4.86 0.60
N VAL A 84 -8.17 5.55 1.60
CA VAL A 84 -7.52 5.76 2.90
C VAL A 84 -7.42 4.44 3.66
N HIS A 85 -8.52 3.70 3.80
CA HIS A 85 -8.49 2.39 4.49
C HIS A 85 -7.59 1.37 3.80
N ARG A 86 -7.62 1.34 2.46
CA ARG A 86 -6.68 0.51 1.68
C ARG A 86 -5.24 0.90 1.97
N HIS A 87 -4.91 2.19 2.02
CA HIS A 87 -3.56 2.64 2.36
C HIS A 87 -3.13 2.21 3.75
N ILE A 88 -4.02 2.31 4.74
CA ILE A 88 -3.73 1.87 6.11
C ILE A 88 -3.41 0.37 6.12
N GLY A 89 -4.23 -0.45 5.47
CA GLY A 89 -3.97 -1.88 5.33
C GLY A 89 -2.63 -2.16 4.65
N ASP A 90 -2.39 -1.52 3.50
CA ASP A 90 -1.14 -1.63 2.74
C ASP A 90 0.08 -1.28 3.58
N TYR A 91 0.02 -0.18 4.35
CA TYR A 91 1.07 0.27 5.24
C TYR A 91 1.35 -0.78 6.32
N THR A 92 0.31 -1.29 6.99
CA THR A 92 0.45 -2.28 8.07
C THR A 92 1.02 -3.62 7.61
N LEU A 93 0.94 -3.98 6.32
CA LEU A 93 1.53 -5.22 5.80
C LEU A 93 3.06 -5.20 5.77
N PHE A 94 3.67 -4.02 5.67
CA PHE A 94 5.11 -3.87 5.43
C PHE A 94 5.80 -2.91 6.39
N TRP A 95 5.04 -2.15 7.18
CA TRP A 95 5.56 -1.10 8.04
C TRP A 95 4.77 -1.07 9.36
N THR A 96 5.41 -1.49 10.45
CA THR A 96 4.89 -1.45 11.82
C THR A 96 6.05 -1.40 12.80
#